data_AF-A0A7X9E3B0-F1
#
_entry.id   AF-A0A7X9E3B0-F1
#
_cell.length_a   1.000
_cell.length_b   1.000
_cell.length_c   1.000
_cell.angle_alpha   90.00
_cell.angle_beta   90.00
_cell.angle_gamma   90.00
#
_symmetry.space_group_name_H-M   'P 1'
#
loop_
_entity.id
_entity.type
_entity.pdbx_description
1 polymer ?
#
loop_
_entity_poly.entity_id
_entity_poly.type
_entity_poly.pdbx_seq_one_letter_code
_entity_poly.pdbx_strand_id
1 'polypeptide(L)' 'FGPNLELYIRIMEEYPQINLIASGGIGSIDDLKKLSVNRIYAAVIGKAIYDKKISLEELIQFAG' A
#
# COMPACT_ATOMS: atom_id res chain seq x y z
N PHE A 1 -11.48 -5.19 -3.30
CA PHE A 1 -11.06 -4.63 -2.00
C PHE A 1 -9.78 -3.84 -2.25
N GLY A 2 -9.57 -2.75 -1.51
CA GLY A 2 -8.41 -1.88 -1.63
C GLY A 2 -8.11 -1.20 -0.28
N PRO A 3 -6.95 -0.57 -0.13
CA PRO A 3 -6.62 0.21 1.06
C PRO A 3 -7.58 1.39 1.24
N ASN A 4 -7.75 1.87 2.47
CA ASN A 4 -8.48 3.11 2.75
C ASN A 4 -7.62 4.33 2.38
N LEU A 5 -7.54 4.62 1.08
CA LEU A 5 -6.64 5.64 0.55
C LEU A 5 -6.97 7.05 1.07
N GLU A 6 -8.26 7.39 1.18
CA GLU A 6 -8.69 8.71 1.68
C GLU A 6 -8.20 8.95 3.12
N LEU A 7 -8.28 7.94 3.98
CA LEU A 7 -7.77 8.03 5.35
C LEU A 7 -6.27 8.31 5.35
N TYR A 8 -5.49 7.57 4.55
CA TYR A 8 -4.04 7.75 4.51
C TYR A 8 -3.64 9.12 3.97
N ILE A 9 -4.34 9.62 2.94
CA ILE A 9 -4.12 10.97 2.39
C ILE A 9 -4.37 12.03 3.48
N ARG A 10 -5.50 11.95 4.19
CA ARG A 10 -5.81 12.91 5.28
C ARG A 10 -4.76 12.91 6.37
N ILE A 11 -4.26 11.73 6.76
CA ILE A 11 -3.19 11.63 7.77
C ILE A 11 -1.90 12.30 7.25
N MET A 12 -1.53 12.10 5.99
CA MET A 12 -0.35 12.73 5.40
C MET A 12 -0.50 14.25 5.22
N GLU A 13 -1.73 14.74 4.99
CA GLU A 13 -2.02 16.18 4.96
C GLU A 13 -1.83 16.82 6.35
N GLU A 14 -2.24 16.12 7.42
CA GLU A 14 -2.12 16.61 8.80
C GLU A 14 -0.69 16.45 9.36
N TYR A 15 0.01 15.39 8.97
CA TYR A 15 1.33 15.02 9.48
C TYR A 15 2.34 14.74 8.35
N PRO A 16 2.71 15.73 7.53
CA PRO A 16 3.51 15.51 6.32
C PRO A 16 4.92 14.95 6.57
N GLN A 17 5.43 15.06 7.79
CA GLN A 17 6.76 14.58 8.18
C GLN A 17 6.82 13.11 8.63
N ILE A 18 5.70 12.40 8.77
CA ILE A 18 5.71 11.02 9.27
C ILE A 18 5.92 10.02 8.14
N ASN A 19 6.53 8.89 8.48
CA ASN A 19 6.60 7.72 7.60
C ASN A 19 5.37 6.83 7.86
N LEU A 20 4.27 7.12 7.18
CA LEU A 20 3.02 6.38 7.35
C LEU A 20 3.11 5.00 6.68
N ILE A 21 2.74 3.95 7.42
CA ILE A 21 2.66 2.59 6.92
C ILE A 21 1.18 2.23 6.73
N ALA A 22 0.76 2.02 5.47
CA ALA A 22 -0.56 1.48 5.18
C ALA A 22 -0.66 0.02 5.61
N SER A 23 -1.72 -0.32 6.34
CA SER A 23 -1.98 -1.69 6.77
C SER A 23 -3.42 -2.06 6.49
N GLY A 24 -3.59 -3.11 5.67
CA GLY A 24 -4.91 -3.66 5.35
C GLY A 24 -5.49 -3.19 4.01
N GLY A 25 -6.25 -4.08 3.39
CA GLY A 25 -6.99 -3.82 2.16
C GLY A 25 -6.18 -3.95 0.87
N ILE A 26 -4.84 -4.03 0.91
CA ILE A 26 -4.01 -4.21 -0.29
C ILE A 26 -4.32 -5.55 -0.95
N GLY A 27 -4.80 -5.52 -2.19
CA GLY A 27 -5.22 -6.69 -2.95
C GLY A 27 -4.60 -6.78 -4.34
N SER A 28 -3.92 -5.74 -4.81
CA SER A 28 -3.30 -5.67 -6.13
C SER A 28 -2.03 -4.80 -6.13
N ILE A 29 -1.21 -4.91 -7.18
CA ILE A 29 -0.09 -3.99 -7.43
C ILE A 29 -0.58 -2.55 -7.68
N ASP A 30 -1.77 -2.38 -8.25
CA ASP A 30 -2.36 -1.05 -8.47
C ASP A 30 -2.65 -0.31 -7.16
N ASP A 31 -3.03 -1.03 -6.10
CA ASP A 31 -3.18 -0.46 -4.77
C ASP A 31 -1.84 0.10 -4.25
N LEU A 32 -0.73 -0.61 -4.48
CA LEU A 32 0.61 -0.16 -4.09
C LEU A 32 1.06 1.08 -4.88
N LYS A 33 0.73 1.13 -6.19
CA LYS A 33 0.97 2.33 -7.02
C LYS A 33 0.22 3.53 -6.48
N LYS A 34 -1.05 3.37 -6.11
CA LYS A 34 -1.87 4.45 -5.51
C LYS A 34 -1.27 4.94 -4.19
N LEU A 35 -0.83 4.03 -3.33
CA LEU A 35 -0.15 4.39 -2.08
C LEU A 35 1.16 5.16 -2.34
N SER A 36 1.97 4.70 -3.30
CA SER A 36 3.23 5.35 -3.69
C SER A 36 3.03 6.77 -4.23
N VAL A 37 2.05 6.97 -5.13
CA VAL A 37 1.70 8.30 -5.67
C VAL A 37 1.29 9.27 -4.56
N ASN A 38 0.67 8.78 -3.49
CA ASN A 38 0.25 9.57 -2.34
C ASN A 38 1.31 9.65 -1.22
N ARG A 39 2.57 9.33 -1.54
CA ARG A 39 3.71 9.43 -0.62
C ARG A 39 3.56 8.60 0.67
N ILE A 40 2.79 7.52 0.62
CA ILE A 40 2.70 6.57 1.73
C ILE A 40 3.99 5.76 1.76
N TYR A 41 4.67 5.76 2.90
CA TYR A 41 6.04 5.27 3.03
C TYR A 41 6.16 3.76 2.80
N ALA A 42 5.25 2.97 3.37
CA ALA A 42 5.28 1.52 3.24
C ALA A 42 3.88 0.91 3.32
N ALA A 43 3.76 -0.36 2.93
CA ALA A 43 2.52 -1.13 3.00
C ALA A 43 2.77 -2.53 3.56
N VAL A 44 1.89 -2.99 4.45
CA VAL A 44 1.91 -4.36 4.99
C VAL A 44 0.93 -5.23 4.20
N ILE A 45 1.45 -6.30 3.59
CA ILE A 45 0.68 -7.21 2.74
C ILE A 45 0.73 -8.60 3.35
N GLY A 46 -0.45 -9.19 3.59
CA GLY A 46 -0.58 -10.54 4.11
C GLY A 46 -1.56 -11.36 3.28
N LYS A 47 -2.87 -11.17 3.52
CA LYS A 47 -3.93 -11.97 2.91
C LYS A 47 -3.87 -12.05 1.38
N ALA A 48 -3.47 -11.00 0.68
CA ALA A 48 -3.37 -11.02 -0.79
C ALA A 48 -2.32 -12.01 -1.33
N ILE A 49 -1.24 -12.25 -0.57
CA ILE A 49 -0.24 -13.27 -0.90
C ILE A 49 -0.84 -14.66 -0.68
N TYR A 50 -1.49 -14.89 0.48
CA TYR A 50 -2.16 -16.17 0.78
C TYR A 50 -3.28 -16.52 -0.20
N ASP A 51 -4.06 -15.53 -0.61
CA ASP A 51 -5.16 -15.67 -1.59
C ASP A 51 -4.64 -15.75 -3.05
N LYS A 52 -3.32 -15.71 -3.29
CA LYS A 52 -2.69 -15.67 -4.64
C LYS A 52 -3.18 -14.53 -5.54
N LYS A 53 -3.56 -13.40 -4.95
CA LYS A 53 -4.00 -12.19 -5.68
C LYS A 53 -2.82 -11.34 -6.16
N ILE A 54 -1.70 -11.46 -5.46
CA ILE A 54 -0.42 -10.85 -5.81
C ILE A 54 0.65 -11.93 -5.58
N SER A 55 1.52 -12.12 -6.56
CA SER A 55 2.66 -13.02 -6.45
C SER A 55 3.85 -12.34 -5.76
N LEU A 56 4.76 -13.13 -5.17
CA LEU A 56 5.96 -12.59 -4.56
C LEU A 56 6.87 -11.94 -5.61
N GLU A 57 6.89 -12.49 -6.84
CA GLU A 57 7.63 -11.95 -7.97
C GLU A 57 7.12 -10.57 -8.38
N GLU A 58 5.79 -10.37 -8.44
CA GLU A 58 5.19 -9.06 -8.70
C GLU A 58 5.58 -8.02 -7.63
N LEU A 59 5.63 -8.45 -6.36
CA LEU A 59 6.06 -7.58 -5.25
C LEU A 59 7.54 -7.23 -5.32
N ILE A 60 8.41 -8.19 -5.65
CA ILE A 60 9.84 -7.95 -5.84
C ILE A 60 10.07 -7.01 -7.02
N GLN A 61 9.37 -7.22 -8.14
CA GLN A 61 9.48 -6.35 -9.31
C GLN A 61 8.96 -4.93 -9.05
N PHE A 62 7.96 -4.77 -8.18
CA PHE A 62 7.46 -3.46 -7.77
C PHE A 62 8.41 -2.73 -6.80
N ALA A 63 9.02 -3.47 -5.87
CA ALA A 63 9.86 -2.89 -4.81
C ALA A 63 11.32 -2.66 -5.22
N GLY A 64 11.80 -3.36 -6.25
CA GLY A 64 13.14 -3.16 -6.84
C GLY A 64 13.18 -1.98 -7.81
#